data_AF-A0A7H9BF80-F1
#
_entry.id   AF-A0A7H9BF80-F1
#
_cell.length_a   1.000
_cell.length_b   1.000
_cell.length_c   1.000
_cell.angle_alpha   90.00
_cell.angle_beta   90.00
_cell.angle_gamma   90.00
#
_symmetry.space_group_name_H-M   'P 1'
#
loop_
_entity.id
_entity.type
_entity.pdbx_description
1 polymer ?
#
loop_
_entity_poly.entity_id
_entity_poly.type
_entity_poly.pdbx_seq_one_letter_code
_entity_poly.pdbx_strand_id
1 'polypeptide(L)'
;MNNIPDQITASLINPQIEDWNSFNDFRDGLADNAPKIESLLAELKRSPDDGAKITSLFRLFHNIKGDAGLCRLNFVIPLVHGVETLLSRMRAGEVALTDFLGDVILLTLDRLEQCIAMLAEGQNVSALALPALADGLNALSQQEPQLINAAAARLIEAVTGFKPSAARMAARHQPEMERSIAETHQDLRFFRELSLQLDQRSPLYQGRTTRKLELALATNLAAGNRVDPQQLEAAVYLHDIGMMFLPESMWLKTEKLSDEARQQMARHPAWSAEWANRIAGWQDAAQMILQHHEQINGSGYPNGLTANEICDGAKILALVDAFDAILLRHSHRGQQKSTLRAIAEINAGDRQFAADWIAAFNRVIRTQLEAGHRA
;
A
#
# COMPACT_ATOMS: atom_id res chain seq x y z
N MET A 1 -9.01 29.03 -36.35
CA MET A 1 -7.57 29.06 -36.66
C MET A 1 -7.07 27.65 -36.48
N ASN A 2 -6.60 27.01 -37.56
CA ASN A 2 -6.05 25.66 -37.52
C ASN A 2 -4.82 25.67 -36.60
N ASN A 3 -4.92 24.96 -35.48
CA ASN A 3 -3.81 24.77 -34.55
C ASN A 3 -2.87 23.74 -35.20
N ILE A 4 -1.88 24.23 -35.94
CA ILE A 4 -0.75 23.40 -36.36
C ILE A 4 -0.03 22.99 -35.06
N PRO A 5 0.08 21.70 -34.73
CA PRO A 5 0.83 21.28 -33.55
C PRO A 5 2.25 21.84 -33.65
N ASP A 6 2.74 22.44 -32.56
CA ASP A 6 4.13 22.89 -32.47
C ASP A 6 5.07 21.72 -32.86
N GLN A 7 6.19 21.99 -33.53
CA GLN A 7 7.06 20.94 -34.09
C GLN A 7 7.54 19.94 -33.02
N ILE A 8 7.63 20.40 -31.77
CA ILE A 8 7.96 19.60 -30.59
C ILE A 8 6.81 18.66 -30.19
N THR A 9 5.57 19.13 -30.21
CA THR A 9 4.39 18.29 -29.93
C THR A 9 4.19 17.24 -31.03
N ALA A 10 4.47 17.61 -32.29
CA ALA A 10 4.41 16.67 -33.41
C ALA A 10 5.44 15.53 -33.27
N SER A 11 6.67 15.83 -32.84
CA SER A 11 7.71 14.81 -32.65
C SER A 11 7.41 13.85 -31.49
N LEU A 12 6.68 14.28 -30.47
CA LEU A 12 6.24 13.44 -29.35
C LEU A 12 5.08 12.50 -29.70
N ILE A 13 4.23 12.87 -30.66
CA ILE A 13 3.09 12.06 -31.10
C ILE A 13 3.52 11.05 -32.17
N ASN A 14 4.36 11.49 -33.11
CA ASN A 14 4.83 10.65 -34.21
C ASN A 14 6.34 10.87 -34.45
N PRO A 15 7.20 10.25 -33.62
CA PRO A 15 8.65 10.37 -33.74
C PRO A 15 9.11 9.94 -35.14
N GLN A 16 9.95 10.77 -35.77
CA GLN A 16 10.58 10.45 -37.05
C GLN A 16 12.05 10.13 -36.81
N ILE A 17 12.52 9.00 -37.35
CA ILE A 17 13.92 8.59 -37.30
C ILE A 17 14.56 8.93 -38.65
N GLU A 18 15.48 9.90 -38.66
CA GLU A 18 16.20 10.31 -39.86
C GLU A 18 17.33 9.35 -40.22
N ASP A 19 18.06 8.86 -39.21
CA ASP A 19 19.19 7.95 -39.37
C ASP A 19 19.13 6.81 -38.33
N TRP A 20 19.00 5.58 -38.84
CA TRP A 20 18.91 4.38 -38.01
C TRP A 20 20.24 3.97 -37.38
N ASN A 21 21.38 4.37 -37.95
CA ASN A 21 22.69 4.11 -37.33
C ASN A 21 22.85 4.98 -36.07
N SER A 22 22.64 6.29 -36.19
CA SER A 22 22.62 7.21 -35.05
C SER A 22 21.55 6.83 -34.00
N PHE A 23 20.39 6.35 -34.44
CA PHE A 23 19.36 5.84 -33.53
C PHE A 23 19.82 4.63 -32.71
N ASN A 24 20.51 3.68 -33.34
CA ASN A 24 21.05 2.51 -32.62
C ASN A 24 22.16 2.91 -31.66
N ASP A 25 23.05 3.84 -32.05
CA ASP A 25 24.08 4.38 -31.16
C ASP A 25 23.45 5.03 -29.91
N PHE A 26 22.37 5.81 -30.09
CA PHE A 26 21.62 6.38 -28.97
C PHE A 26 20.95 5.30 -28.10
N ARG A 27 20.33 4.29 -28.72
CA ARG A 27 19.69 3.18 -27.98
C ARG A 27 20.70 2.48 -27.07
N ASP A 28 21.86 2.14 -27.62
CA ASP A 28 22.89 1.42 -26.89
C ASP A 28 23.47 2.30 -25.76
N GLY A 29 23.68 3.60 -26.03
CA GLY A 29 24.08 4.58 -25.01
C GLY A 29 23.03 4.77 -23.90
N LEU A 30 21.74 4.74 -24.24
CA LEU A 30 20.66 4.79 -23.25
C LEU A 30 20.65 3.53 -22.36
N ALA A 31 20.78 2.35 -22.96
CA ALA A 31 20.86 1.08 -22.24
C ALA A 31 22.06 0.99 -21.28
N ASP A 32 23.19 1.60 -21.65
CA ASP A 32 24.37 1.71 -20.79
C ASP A 32 24.22 2.70 -19.63
N ASN A 33 23.34 3.69 -19.77
CA ASN A 33 23.11 4.73 -18.77
C ASN A 33 21.95 4.41 -17.83
N ALA A 34 20.93 3.68 -18.28
CA ALA A 34 19.74 3.37 -17.49
C ALA A 34 20.05 2.67 -16.15
N PRO A 35 20.86 1.59 -16.08
CA PRO A 35 21.19 0.94 -14.81
C PRO A 35 21.96 1.86 -13.84
N LYS A 36 22.77 2.79 -14.37
CA LYS A 36 23.52 3.76 -13.56
C LYS A 36 22.57 4.78 -12.92
N ILE A 37 21.58 5.23 -13.68
CA ILE A 37 20.52 6.14 -13.20
C ILE A 37 19.72 5.47 -12.09
N GLU A 38 19.27 4.22 -12.31
CA GLU A 38 18.51 3.46 -11.31
C GLU A 38 19.30 3.25 -10.01
N SER A 39 20.56 2.85 -10.12
CA SER A 39 21.46 2.66 -8.97
C SER A 39 21.65 3.96 -8.19
N LEU A 40 21.92 5.07 -8.87
CA LEU A 40 22.08 6.38 -8.22
C LEU A 40 20.80 6.84 -7.53
N LEU A 41 19.64 6.65 -8.15
CA LEU A 41 18.35 6.99 -7.54
C LEU A 41 18.06 6.12 -6.32
N ALA A 42 18.37 4.82 -6.37
CA ALA A 42 18.21 3.93 -5.22
C ALA A 42 19.11 4.32 -4.03
N GLU A 43 20.35 4.76 -4.30
CA GLU A 43 21.26 5.28 -3.28
C GLU A 43 20.79 6.63 -2.72
N LEU A 44 20.30 7.52 -3.59
CA LEU A 44 19.74 8.81 -3.21
C LEU A 44 18.46 8.67 -2.37
N LYS A 45 17.64 7.62 -2.56
CA LYS A 45 16.52 7.32 -1.65
C LYS A 45 16.97 7.09 -0.19
N ARG A 46 18.18 6.58 0.02
CA ARG A 46 18.77 6.40 1.37
C ARG A 46 19.53 7.63 1.86
N SER A 47 19.98 8.49 0.94
CA SER A 47 20.79 9.68 1.21
C SER A 47 20.33 10.87 0.34
N PRO A 48 19.15 11.46 0.61
CA PRO A 48 18.52 12.42 -0.30
C PRO A 48 19.31 13.73 -0.49
N ASP A 49 20.11 14.10 0.52
CA ASP A 49 20.90 15.34 0.54
C ASP A 49 22.32 15.17 -0.04
N ASP A 50 22.64 14.02 -0.63
CA ASP A 50 23.95 13.79 -1.24
C ASP A 50 24.07 14.55 -2.58
N GLY A 51 24.52 15.81 -2.49
CA GLY A 51 24.70 16.69 -3.64
C GLY A 51 25.71 16.19 -4.68
N ALA A 52 26.65 15.31 -4.30
CA ALA A 52 27.57 14.69 -5.25
C ALA A 52 26.85 13.68 -6.13
N LYS A 53 25.97 12.85 -5.54
CA LYS A 53 25.13 11.90 -6.29
C LYS A 53 24.09 12.61 -7.17
N ILE A 54 23.45 13.68 -6.68
CA ILE A 54 22.54 14.50 -7.51
C ILE A 54 23.30 15.10 -8.71
N THR A 55 24.54 15.55 -8.50
CA THR A 55 25.38 16.07 -9.60
C THR A 55 25.74 14.99 -10.62
N SER A 56 26.03 13.77 -10.17
CA SER A 56 26.28 12.63 -11.07
C SER A 56 25.03 12.27 -11.87
N LEU A 57 23.86 12.26 -11.24
CA LEU A 57 22.58 12.02 -11.90
C LEU A 57 22.27 13.09 -12.96
N PHE A 58 22.51 14.37 -12.64
CA PHE A 58 22.39 15.47 -13.60
C PHE A 58 23.29 15.27 -14.83
N ARG A 59 24.55 14.84 -14.65
CA ARG A 59 25.47 14.60 -15.77
C ARG A 59 24.99 13.47 -16.69
N LEU A 60 24.39 12.41 -16.14
CA LEU A 60 23.85 11.31 -16.95
C LEU A 60 22.72 11.80 -17.86
N PHE A 61 21.75 12.52 -17.31
CA PHE A 61 20.67 13.11 -18.13
C PHE A 61 21.19 14.17 -19.11
N HIS A 62 22.18 14.96 -18.73
CA HIS A 62 22.83 15.91 -19.63
C HIS A 62 23.48 15.23 -20.84
N ASN A 63 24.16 14.11 -20.61
CA ASN A 63 24.76 13.31 -21.68
C ASN A 63 23.67 12.70 -22.59
N ILE A 64 22.61 12.12 -22.02
CA ILE A 64 21.48 11.59 -22.82
C ILE A 64 20.89 12.66 -23.72
N LYS A 65 20.73 13.91 -23.24
CA LYS A 65 20.26 15.01 -24.07
C LYS A 65 21.23 15.38 -25.19
N GLY A 66 22.53 15.41 -24.88
CA GLY A 66 23.59 15.65 -25.86
C GLY A 66 23.56 14.61 -26.97
N ASP A 67 23.52 13.33 -26.60
CA ASP A 67 23.47 12.20 -27.52
C ASP A 67 22.19 12.24 -28.37
N ALA A 68 21.04 12.53 -27.77
CA ALA A 68 19.79 12.71 -28.49
C ALA A 68 19.85 13.86 -29.52
N GLY A 69 20.50 14.97 -29.17
CA GLY A 69 20.71 16.10 -30.07
C GLY A 69 21.63 15.75 -31.25
N LEU A 70 22.72 15.03 -31.00
CA LEU A 70 23.63 14.53 -32.04
C LEU A 70 22.93 13.55 -32.98
N CYS A 71 22.10 12.66 -32.43
CA CYS A 71 21.33 11.66 -33.18
C CYS A 71 20.02 12.21 -33.76
N ARG A 72 19.74 13.52 -33.60
CA ARG A 72 18.53 14.22 -34.08
C ARG A 72 17.22 13.64 -33.57
N LEU A 73 17.22 13.04 -32.38
CA LEU A 73 16.03 12.47 -31.74
C LEU A 73 15.25 13.56 -30.99
N ASN A 74 14.58 14.42 -31.75
CA ASN A 74 13.93 15.63 -31.22
C ASN A 74 12.83 15.37 -30.17
N PHE A 75 12.26 14.17 -30.14
CA PHE A 75 11.23 13.78 -29.16
C PHE A 75 11.80 13.49 -27.76
N VAL A 76 13.11 13.17 -27.66
CA VAL A 76 13.79 12.90 -26.38
C VAL A 76 14.10 14.20 -25.63
N ILE A 77 14.47 15.25 -26.37
CA ILE A 77 14.90 16.55 -25.85
C ILE A 77 13.93 17.14 -24.81
N PRO A 78 12.61 17.28 -25.07
CA PRO A 78 11.69 17.89 -24.10
C PRO A 78 11.56 17.07 -22.81
N LEU A 79 11.62 15.75 -22.88
CA LEU A 79 11.54 14.86 -21.73
C LEU A 79 12.77 15.01 -20.83
N VAL A 80 13.96 14.89 -21.43
CA VAL A 80 15.22 14.97 -20.68
C VAL A 80 15.46 16.38 -20.15
N HIS A 81 15.10 17.41 -20.90
CA HIS A 81 15.25 18.79 -20.45
C HIS A 81 14.44 19.09 -19.19
N GLY A 82 13.21 18.58 -19.08
CA GLY A 82 12.40 18.74 -17.87
C GLY A 82 13.04 18.09 -16.64
N VAL A 83 13.62 16.91 -16.81
CA VAL A 83 14.38 16.22 -15.75
C VAL A 83 15.65 16.99 -15.37
N GLU A 84 16.41 17.51 -16.33
CA GLU A 84 17.60 18.33 -16.04
C GLU A 84 17.27 19.59 -15.24
N THR A 85 16.16 20.27 -15.56
CA THR A 85 15.72 21.47 -14.82
C THR A 85 15.37 21.10 -13.38
N LEU A 86 14.66 19.98 -13.15
CA LEU A 86 14.37 19.48 -11.80
C LEU A 86 15.65 19.17 -11.02
N LEU A 87 16.58 18.44 -11.62
CA LEU A 87 17.87 18.11 -11.01
C LEU A 87 18.72 19.37 -10.74
N SER A 88 18.61 20.40 -11.57
CA SER A 88 19.30 21.68 -11.35
C SER A 88 18.79 22.38 -10.10
N ARG A 89 17.46 22.40 -9.91
CA ARG A 89 16.82 22.95 -8.69
C ARG A 89 17.21 22.16 -7.44
N MET A 90 17.34 20.84 -7.55
CA MET A 90 17.83 20.00 -6.46
C MET A 90 19.28 20.31 -6.10
N ARG A 91 20.15 20.51 -7.09
CA ARG A 91 21.56 20.91 -6.87
C ARG A 91 21.68 22.30 -6.23
N ALA A 92 20.76 23.20 -6.56
CA ALA A 92 20.69 24.53 -5.95
C ALA A 92 20.10 24.53 -4.53
N GLY A 93 19.60 23.38 -4.05
CA GLY A 93 18.94 23.27 -2.74
C GLY A 93 17.54 23.87 -2.69
N GLU A 94 16.93 24.20 -3.84
CA GLU A 94 15.58 24.77 -3.91
C GLU A 94 14.49 23.72 -3.70
N VAL A 95 14.78 22.47 -4.08
CA VAL A 95 13.85 21.33 -4.06
C VAL A 95 14.58 20.11 -3.53
N ALA A 96 14.04 19.44 -2.53
CA ALA A 96 14.58 18.17 -2.05
C ALA A 96 14.16 17.01 -2.99
N LEU A 97 15.01 16.00 -3.13
CA LEU A 97 14.62 14.76 -3.80
C LEU A 97 13.62 14.00 -2.92
N THR A 98 12.41 13.83 -3.44
CA THR A 98 11.35 13.04 -2.79
C THR A 98 11.10 11.75 -3.55
N ASP A 99 10.40 10.79 -2.94
CA ASP A 99 10.02 9.55 -3.61
C ASP A 99 9.27 9.81 -4.92
N PHE A 100 8.38 10.81 -4.96
CA PHE A 100 7.67 11.19 -6.18
C PHE A 100 8.58 11.70 -7.29
N LEU A 101 9.54 12.55 -6.92
CA LEU A 101 10.45 13.10 -7.91
C LEU A 101 11.39 12.01 -8.42
N GLY A 102 11.83 11.09 -7.56
CA GLY A 102 12.53 9.88 -7.97
C GLY A 102 11.71 9.02 -8.93
N ASP A 103 10.43 8.79 -8.61
CA ASP A 103 9.53 7.98 -9.44
C ASP A 103 9.21 8.67 -10.78
N VAL A 104 9.09 10.00 -10.83
CA VAL A 104 8.96 10.76 -12.09
C VAL A 104 10.21 10.62 -12.96
N ILE A 105 11.41 10.67 -12.37
CA ILE A 105 12.67 10.49 -13.10
C ILE A 105 12.75 9.08 -13.67
N LEU A 106 12.43 8.05 -12.88
CA LEU A 106 12.38 6.66 -13.34
C LEU A 106 11.31 6.44 -14.41
N LEU A 107 10.13 7.00 -14.24
CA LEU A 107 9.06 6.94 -15.24
C LEU A 107 9.49 7.58 -16.57
N THR A 108 10.26 8.67 -16.50
CA THR A 108 10.78 9.32 -17.70
C THR A 108 11.79 8.43 -18.42
N LEU A 109 12.69 7.78 -17.68
CA LEU A 109 13.63 6.80 -18.22
C LEU A 109 12.91 5.61 -18.86
N ASP A 110 11.97 5.00 -18.14
CA ASP A 110 11.16 3.87 -18.61
C ASP A 110 10.39 4.22 -19.90
N ARG A 111 9.79 5.42 -19.97
CA ARG A 111 9.08 5.88 -21.18
C ARG A 111 10.02 6.14 -22.35
N LEU A 112 11.26 6.56 -22.11
CA LEU A 112 12.28 6.67 -23.15
C LEU A 112 12.70 5.29 -23.66
N GLU A 113 13.02 4.34 -22.78
CA GLU A 113 13.40 2.97 -23.15
C GLU A 113 12.29 2.26 -23.95
N GLN A 114 11.05 2.36 -23.49
CA GLN A 114 9.89 1.81 -24.20
C GLN A 114 9.69 2.48 -25.56
N CYS A 115 9.83 3.80 -25.64
CA CYS A 115 9.69 4.52 -26.90
C CYS A 115 10.74 4.04 -27.92
N ILE A 116 12.00 3.93 -27.50
CA ILE A 116 13.09 3.45 -28.37
C ILE A 116 12.85 2.00 -28.80
N ALA A 117 12.45 1.12 -27.88
CA ALA A 117 12.13 -0.28 -28.22
C ALA A 117 10.98 -0.38 -29.24
N MET A 118 9.88 0.35 -28.99
CA MET A 118 8.72 0.37 -29.89
C MET A 118 9.08 0.91 -31.27
N LEU A 119 9.86 1.98 -31.36
CA LEU A 119 10.31 2.55 -32.63
C LEU A 119 11.22 1.58 -33.40
N ALA A 120 12.12 0.87 -32.71
CA ALA A 120 12.97 -0.15 -33.33
C ALA A 120 12.16 -1.31 -33.94
N GLU A 121 10.99 -1.61 -33.35
CA GLU A 121 10.04 -2.61 -33.86
C GLU A 121 9.02 -2.06 -34.86
N GLY A 122 9.08 -0.76 -35.18
CA GLY A 122 8.14 -0.09 -36.08
C GLY A 122 6.72 0.06 -35.49
N GLN A 123 6.60 0.05 -34.17
CA GLN A 123 5.33 0.17 -33.45
C GLN A 123 4.95 1.64 -33.19
N ASN A 124 3.66 1.87 -32.95
CA ASN A 124 3.13 3.19 -32.62
C ASN A 124 3.29 3.50 -31.12
N VAL A 125 3.82 4.68 -30.81
CA VAL A 125 4.16 5.10 -29.43
C VAL A 125 3.05 5.83 -28.68
N SER A 126 1.83 5.94 -29.24
CA SER A 126 0.74 6.74 -28.64
C SER A 126 0.35 6.27 -27.24
N ALA A 127 0.52 4.98 -26.95
CA ALA A 127 0.23 4.38 -25.65
C ALA A 127 1.14 4.90 -24.52
N LEU A 128 2.29 5.50 -24.85
CA LEU A 128 3.28 5.97 -23.88
C LEU A 128 2.93 7.33 -23.27
N ALA A 129 1.93 8.04 -23.81
CA ALA A 129 1.51 9.36 -23.35
C ALA A 129 2.67 10.39 -23.26
N LEU A 130 3.64 10.34 -24.18
CA LEU A 130 4.83 11.21 -24.19
C LEU A 130 4.50 12.71 -24.17
N PRO A 131 3.47 13.23 -24.86
CA PRO A 131 3.08 14.64 -24.75
C PRO A 131 2.68 15.03 -23.32
N ALA A 132 1.87 14.21 -22.65
CA ALA A 132 1.43 14.47 -21.29
C ALA A 132 2.60 14.44 -20.30
N LEU A 133 3.56 13.52 -20.52
CA LEU A 133 4.78 13.45 -19.73
C LEU A 133 5.66 14.70 -19.92
N ALA A 134 5.88 15.14 -21.16
CA ALA A 134 6.69 16.31 -21.47
C ALA A 134 6.07 17.60 -20.88
N ASP A 135 4.78 17.82 -21.09
CA ASP A 135 4.05 18.97 -20.55
C ASP A 135 4.07 18.97 -19.02
N GLY A 136 3.86 17.79 -18.43
CA GLY A 136 3.91 17.61 -16.98
C GLY A 136 5.28 17.86 -16.38
N LEU A 137 6.36 17.38 -17.00
CA LEU A 137 7.74 17.63 -16.57
C LEU A 137 8.09 19.12 -16.64
N ASN A 138 7.70 19.80 -17.72
CA ASN A 138 7.89 21.24 -17.86
C ASN A 138 7.14 22.00 -16.76
N ALA A 139 5.86 21.70 -16.56
CA ALA A 139 5.05 22.30 -15.50
C ALA A 139 5.65 22.03 -14.11
N LEU A 140 6.09 20.80 -13.85
CA LEU A 140 6.69 20.35 -12.59
C LEU A 140 7.99 21.11 -12.28
N SER A 141 8.83 21.32 -13.30
CA SER A 141 10.10 22.04 -13.17
C SER A 141 9.95 23.49 -12.73
N GLN A 142 8.77 24.09 -12.97
CA GLN A 142 8.44 25.48 -12.61
C GLN A 142 7.58 25.56 -11.34
N GLN A 143 7.21 24.44 -10.71
CA GLN A 143 6.35 24.44 -9.52
C GLN A 143 7.06 24.98 -8.28
N GLU A 144 6.28 25.59 -7.40
CA GLU A 144 6.73 25.94 -6.05
C GLU A 144 7.10 24.67 -5.25
N PRO A 145 8.18 24.70 -4.43
CA PRO A 145 8.64 23.53 -3.67
C PRO A 145 7.55 22.87 -2.81
N GLN A 146 6.60 23.65 -2.29
CA GLN A 146 5.52 23.15 -1.43
C GLN A 146 4.48 22.32 -2.20
N LEU A 147 4.30 22.59 -3.49
CA LEU A 147 3.28 21.95 -4.34
C LEU A 147 3.87 20.87 -5.25
N ILE A 148 5.20 20.76 -5.33
CA ILE A 148 5.89 19.93 -6.31
C ILE A 148 5.57 18.43 -6.16
N ASN A 149 5.40 17.92 -4.94
CA ASN A 149 5.06 16.52 -4.70
C ASN A 149 3.65 16.18 -5.21
N ALA A 150 2.67 17.06 -4.95
CA ALA A 150 1.31 16.87 -5.43
C ALA A 150 1.25 16.95 -6.97
N ALA A 151 2.05 17.84 -7.57
CA ALA A 151 2.18 17.93 -9.02
C ALA A 151 2.84 16.68 -9.63
N ALA A 152 3.91 16.16 -9.01
CA ALA A 152 4.58 14.93 -9.43
C ALA A 152 3.63 13.71 -9.36
N ALA A 153 2.83 13.60 -8.29
CA ALA A 153 1.82 12.54 -8.17
C ALA A 153 0.77 12.58 -9.28
N ARG A 154 0.25 13.79 -9.61
CA ARG A 154 -0.68 13.98 -10.73
C ARG A 154 -0.07 13.64 -12.08
N LEU A 155 1.21 13.96 -12.27
CA LEU A 155 1.95 13.60 -13.49
C LEU A 155 2.05 12.08 -13.66
N ILE A 156 2.45 11.37 -12.60
CA ILE A 156 2.52 9.90 -12.64
C ILE A 156 1.15 9.30 -12.94
N GLU A 157 0.08 9.78 -12.30
CA GLU A 157 -1.29 9.31 -12.57
C GLU A 157 -1.72 9.59 -14.01
N ALA A 158 -1.42 10.78 -14.56
CA ALA A 158 -1.79 11.14 -15.92
C ALA A 158 -1.09 10.27 -16.99
N VAL A 159 0.15 9.83 -16.73
CA VAL A 159 0.96 9.06 -17.69
C VAL A 159 0.81 7.55 -17.52
N THR A 160 0.54 7.07 -16.30
CA THR A 160 0.45 5.63 -16.00
C THR A 160 -0.99 5.14 -15.82
N GLY A 161 -1.93 6.04 -15.56
CA GLY A 161 -3.28 5.69 -15.10
C GLY A 161 -3.34 5.22 -13.64
N PHE A 162 -2.20 5.19 -12.92
CA PHE A 162 -2.11 4.72 -11.54
C PHE A 162 -1.64 5.84 -10.60
N LYS A 163 -2.31 5.96 -9.45
CA LYS A 163 -1.85 6.83 -8.37
C LYS A 163 -0.60 6.22 -7.72
N PRO A 164 0.56 6.92 -7.70
CA PRO A 164 1.79 6.38 -7.12
C PRO A 164 1.62 5.99 -5.66
N SER A 165 2.24 4.88 -5.24
CA SER A 165 2.14 4.32 -3.89
C SER A 165 2.67 5.29 -2.82
N ALA A 166 3.68 6.09 -3.15
CA ALA A 166 4.16 7.18 -2.30
C ALA A 166 3.09 8.26 -2.11
N ALA A 167 2.18 8.52 -3.07
CA ALA A 167 1.09 9.53 -2.97
C ALA A 167 0.04 9.04 -2.00
N ARG A 168 -0.18 7.74 -1.99
CA ARG A 168 -0.94 7.06 -0.95
C ARG A 168 -0.27 7.06 0.41
N MET A 169 1.04 7.34 0.54
CA MET A 169 1.77 7.45 1.82
C MET A 169 1.99 8.89 2.29
N ALA A 170 2.36 9.83 1.41
CA ALA A 170 2.52 11.25 1.72
C ALA A 170 1.17 11.97 1.92
N ALA A 171 0.11 11.52 1.23
CA ALA A 171 -1.26 11.93 1.57
C ALA A 171 -1.72 11.39 2.95
N ARG A 172 -0.94 10.52 3.62
CA ARG A 172 -1.20 10.10 5.02
C ARG A 172 -0.72 11.13 6.04
N HIS A 173 -0.09 12.23 5.61
CA HIS A 173 0.37 13.33 6.49
C HIS A 173 -0.23 14.71 6.13
N GLN A 174 -1.25 14.76 5.25
CA GLN A 174 -2.18 15.88 5.19
C GLN A 174 -3.39 15.58 6.09
N PRO A 175 -3.99 16.59 6.75
CA PRO A 175 -5.04 16.37 7.74
C PRO A 175 -6.19 15.59 7.11
N GLU A 176 -6.72 14.64 7.88
CA GLU A 176 -7.92 13.86 7.60
C GLU A 176 -8.93 14.70 6.82
N MET A 177 -9.08 14.41 5.53
CA MET A 177 -10.26 14.89 4.83
C MET A 177 -11.40 14.07 5.43
N GLU A 178 -12.10 14.68 6.40
CA GLU A 178 -13.24 14.06 7.09
C GLU A 178 -14.14 13.42 6.04
N ARG A 179 -14.15 12.09 6.00
CA ARG A 179 -15.07 11.36 5.15
C ARG A 179 -16.48 11.77 5.52
N SER A 180 -17.32 11.92 4.51
CA SER A 180 -18.73 12.04 4.80
C SER A 180 -19.18 10.79 5.56
N ILE A 181 -19.96 10.99 6.62
CA ILE A 181 -20.59 9.90 7.39
C ILE A 181 -21.26 8.88 6.44
N ALA A 182 -21.83 9.36 5.33
CA ALA A 182 -22.45 8.51 4.31
C ALA A 182 -21.46 7.56 3.61
N GLU A 183 -20.26 8.04 3.28
CA GLU A 183 -19.21 7.24 2.63
C GLU A 183 -18.67 6.18 3.58
N THR A 184 -18.42 6.54 4.84
CA THR A 184 -17.99 5.59 5.88
C THR A 184 -19.03 4.48 6.09
N HIS A 185 -20.31 4.82 6.18
CA HIS A 185 -21.38 3.82 6.29
C HIS A 185 -21.53 2.95 5.03
N GLN A 186 -21.27 3.49 3.85
CA GLN A 186 -21.28 2.70 2.61
C GLN A 186 -20.16 1.67 2.59
N ASP A 187 -18.94 2.08 2.95
CA ASP A 187 -17.78 1.20 3.05
C ASP A 187 -17.99 0.09 4.07
N LEU A 188 -18.44 0.42 5.29
CA LEU A 188 -18.69 -0.58 6.34
C LEU A 188 -19.73 -1.61 5.92
N ARG A 189 -20.79 -1.19 5.20
CA ARG A 189 -21.76 -2.14 4.63
C ARG A 189 -21.12 -3.07 3.62
N PHE A 190 -20.30 -2.53 2.71
CA PHE A 190 -19.57 -3.33 1.74
C PHE A 190 -18.60 -4.32 2.40
N PHE A 191 -17.84 -3.87 3.42
CA PHE A 191 -16.91 -4.74 4.15
C PHE A 191 -17.63 -5.86 4.88
N ARG A 192 -18.77 -5.55 5.50
CA ARG A 192 -19.63 -6.54 6.14
C ARG A 192 -20.10 -7.58 5.15
N GLU A 193 -20.57 -7.17 3.97
CA GLU A 193 -21.01 -8.09 2.92
C GLU A 193 -19.88 -9.04 2.49
N LEU A 194 -18.66 -8.53 2.27
CA LEU A 194 -17.49 -9.35 1.96
C LEU A 194 -17.16 -10.35 3.07
N SER A 195 -17.19 -9.90 4.33
CA SER A 195 -16.95 -10.76 5.48
C SER A 195 -17.97 -11.90 5.59
N LEU A 196 -19.24 -11.59 5.31
CA LEU A 196 -20.31 -12.60 5.28
C LEU A 196 -20.15 -13.61 4.14
N GLN A 197 -19.57 -13.21 3.00
CA GLN A 197 -19.23 -14.15 1.91
C GLN A 197 -18.13 -15.12 2.33
N LEU A 198 -17.15 -14.67 3.12
CA LEU A 198 -16.13 -15.55 3.70
C LEU A 198 -16.75 -16.54 4.70
N ASP A 199 -17.59 -16.07 5.61
CA ASP A 199 -18.27 -16.92 6.59
C ASP A 199 -19.11 -18.01 5.90
N GLN A 200 -19.75 -17.71 4.76
CA GLN A 200 -20.56 -18.69 4.01
C GLN A 200 -19.78 -19.88 3.48
N ARG A 201 -18.46 -19.79 3.36
CA ARG A 201 -17.63 -20.91 2.90
C ARG A 201 -17.48 -22.03 3.94
N SER A 202 -17.92 -21.82 5.18
CA SER A 202 -17.92 -22.84 6.22
C SER A 202 -19.16 -22.78 7.10
N PRO A 203 -19.89 -23.90 7.29
CA PRO A 203 -20.92 -23.98 8.32
C PRO A 203 -20.39 -23.63 9.72
N LEU A 204 -19.09 -23.86 9.97
CA LEU A 204 -18.45 -23.55 11.26
C LEU A 204 -18.34 -22.04 11.52
N TYR A 205 -18.35 -21.21 10.47
CA TYR A 205 -18.23 -19.76 10.59
C TYR A 205 -19.60 -19.05 10.69
N GLN A 206 -20.70 -19.80 10.82
CA GLN A 206 -22.02 -19.19 10.94
C GLN A 206 -22.09 -18.23 12.15
N GLY A 207 -22.39 -16.96 11.86
CA GLY A 207 -22.50 -15.90 12.86
C GLY A 207 -21.16 -15.44 13.47
N ARG A 208 -20.03 -15.89 12.92
CA ARG A 208 -18.68 -15.55 13.39
C ARG A 208 -18.43 -14.05 13.37
N THR A 209 -18.63 -13.41 12.22
CA THR A 209 -18.37 -11.97 12.07
C THR A 209 -19.18 -11.13 13.05
N THR A 210 -20.47 -11.40 13.22
CA THR A 210 -21.32 -10.67 14.17
C THR A 210 -20.82 -10.83 15.61
N ARG A 211 -20.53 -12.06 16.05
CA ARG A 211 -20.02 -12.31 17.41
C ARG A 211 -18.70 -11.59 17.67
N LYS A 212 -17.77 -11.65 16.70
CA LYS A 212 -16.48 -10.96 16.81
C LYS A 212 -16.66 -9.45 16.93
N LEU A 213 -17.53 -8.86 16.12
CA LEU A 213 -17.79 -7.43 16.14
C LEU A 213 -18.35 -6.98 17.49
N GLU A 214 -19.37 -7.68 17.99
CA GLU A 214 -20.00 -7.38 19.28
C GLU A 214 -18.97 -7.44 20.42
N LEU A 215 -18.13 -8.49 20.45
CA LEU A 215 -17.08 -8.63 21.46
C LEU A 215 -16.00 -7.55 21.34
N ALA A 216 -15.56 -7.21 20.13
CA ALA A 216 -14.53 -6.21 19.91
C ALA A 216 -15.00 -4.82 20.35
N LEU A 217 -16.19 -4.39 19.90
CA LEU A 217 -16.76 -3.09 20.26
C LEU A 217 -17.08 -2.99 21.75
N ALA A 218 -17.66 -4.03 22.36
CA ALA A 218 -17.93 -4.04 23.79
C ALA A 218 -16.63 -4.02 24.62
N THR A 219 -15.57 -4.68 24.15
CA THR A 219 -14.26 -4.67 24.82
C THR A 219 -13.61 -3.28 24.74
N ASN A 220 -13.67 -2.65 23.57
CA ASN A 220 -13.22 -1.27 23.38
C ASN A 220 -13.98 -0.31 24.31
N LEU A 221 -15.31 -0.44 24.37
CA LEU A 221 -16.16 0.35 25.26
C LEU A 221 -15.80 0.15 26.74
N ALA A 222 -15.61 -1.09 27.17
CA ALA A 222 -15.23 -1.42 28.54
C ALA A 222 -13.82 -0.90 28.92
N ALA A 223 -12.99 -0.56 27.94
CA ALA A 223 -11.68 0.06 28.10
C ALA A 223 -11.68 1.59 27.90
N GLY A 224 -12.86 2.19 27.70
CA GLY A 224 -13.02 3.64 27.54
C GLY A 224 -12.93 4.16 26.11
N ASN A 225 -13.22 3.33 25.10
CA ASN A 225 -13.18 3.69 23.67
C ASN A 225 -11.83 4.27 23.24
N ARG A 226 -10.74 3.58 23.57
CA ARG A 226 -9.37 3.97 23.21
C ARG A 226 -9.08 3.85 21.71
N VAL A 227 -9.90 3.08 21.00
CA VAL A 227 -9.80 2.82 19.56
C VAL A 227 -11.05 3.40 18.88
N ASP A 228 -10.91 4.00 17.69
CA ASP A 228 -12.06 4.42 16.88
C ASP A 228 -12.97 3.20 16.58
N PRO A 229 -14.24 3.21 17.02
CA PRO A 229 -15.18 2.12 16.77
C PRO A 229 -15.37 1.79 15.29
N GLN A 230 -15.34 2.78 14.40
CA GLN A 230 -15.53 2.56 12.97
C GLN A 230 -14.32 1.84 12.36
N GLN A 231 -13.11 2.25 12.72
CA GLN A 231 -11.88 1.57 12.30
C GLN A 231 -11.83 0.14 12.83
N LEU A 232 -12.21 -0.07 14.09
CA LEU A 232 -12.27 -1.38 14.70
C LEU A 232 -13.31 -2.27 14.02
N GLU A 233 -14.48 -1.73 13.68
CA GLU A 233 -15.52 -2.44 12.92
C GLU A 233 -15.01 -2.88 11.54
N ALA A 234 -14.37 -1.98 10.79
CA ALA A 234 -13.74 -2.31 9.50
C ALA A 234 -12.66 -3.38 9.65
N ALA A 235 -11.81 -3.29 10.68
CA ALA A 235 -10.77 -4.27 10.97
C ALA A 235 -11.36 -5.66 11.22
N VAL A 236 -12.43 -5.75 12.02
CA VAL A 236 -13.14 -7.00 12.27
C VAL A 236 -13.70 -7.60 10.98
N TYR A 237 -14.29 -6.78 10.10
CA TYR A 237 -14.83 -7.31 8.84
C TYR A 237 -13.74 -7.84 7.90
N LEU A 238 -12.59 -7.18 7.84
CA LEU A 238 -11.59 -7.42 6.79
C LEU A 238 -10.40 -8.29 7.22
N HIS A 239 -10.16 -8.52 8.51
CA HIS A 239 -8.91 -9.17 8.97
C HIS A 239 -8.57 -10.50 8.30
N ASP A 240 -9.58 -11.32 8.00
CA ASP A 240 -9.42 -12.64 7.38
C ASP A 240 -9.71 -12.68 5.89
N ILE A 241 -9.99 -11.54 5.24
CA ILE A 241 -10.38 -11.52 3.82
C ILE A 241 -9.27 -12.10 2.92
N GLY A 242 -8.01 -11.97 3.34
CA GLY A 242 -6.84 -12.55 2.72
C GLY A 242 -6.84 -14.09 2.69
N MET A 243 -7.60 -14.75 3.57
CA MET A 243 -7.76 -16.22 3.53
C MET A 243 -8.45 -16.68 2.25
N MET A 244 -9.22 -15.81 1.57
CA MET A 244 -9.87 -16.15 0.30
C MET A 244 -8.87 -16.43 -0.84
N PHE A 245 -7.60 -16.03 -0.70
CA PHE A 245 -6.52 -16.34 -1.64
C PHE A 245 -5.81 -17.66 -1.33
N LEU A 246 -6.19 -18.36 -0.26
CA LEU A 246 -5.65 -19.65 0.12
C LEU A 246 -6.62 -20.79 -0.26
N PRO A 247 -6.11 -21.99 -0.57
CA PRO A 247 -6.96 -23.16 -0.76
C PRO A 247 -7.85 -23.40 0.46
N GLU A 248 -9.15 -23.65 0.25
CA GLU A 248 -10.11 -23.86 1.36
C GLU A 248 -9.70 -25.00 2.28
N SER A 249 -9.12 -26.06 1.71
CA SER A 249 -8.57 -27.19 2.43
C SER A 249 -7.44 -26.82 3.40
N MET A 250 -6.90 -25.61 3.34
CA MET A 250 -5.88 -25.13 4.27
C MET A 250 -6.48 -24.55 5.55
N TRP A 251 -7.55 -23.75 5.47
CA TRP A 251 -8.13 -23.08 6.64
C TRP A 251 -9.41 -23.74 7.17
N LEU A 252 -10.01 -24.67 6.42
CA LEU A 252 -11.13 -25.51 6.90
C LEU A 252 -10.66 -26.74 7.70
N LYS A 253 -9.35 -26.98 7.82
CA LYS A 253 -8.81 -28.12 8.58
C LYS A 253 -9.02 -27.93 10.07
N THR A 254 -9.65 -28.92 10.70
CA THR A 254 -9.72 -29.05 12.17
C THR A 254 -8.46 -29.65 12.78
N GLU A 255 -7.56 -30.20 11.96
CA GLU A 255 -6.30 -30.82 12.37
C GLU A 255 -5.13 -29.82 12.37
N LYS A 256 -4.00 -30.20 13.00
CA LYS A 256 -2.80 -29.35 13.00
C LYS A 256 -2.29 -29.13 11.58
N LEU A 257 -2.06 -27.86 11.23
CA LEU A 257 -1.42 -27.47 9.97
C LEU A 257 0.03 -27.94 9.92
N SER A 258 0.48 -28.39 8.75
CA SER A 258 1.90 -28.58 8.47
C SER A 258 2.64 -27.25 8.57
N ASP A 259 3.96 -27.29 8.68
CA ASP A 259 4.77 -26.08 8.81
C ASP A 259 4.67 -25.20 7.56
N GLU A 260 4.60 -25.81 6.36
CA GLU A 260 4.40 -25.11 5.10
C GLU A 260 3.01 -24.46 5.03
N ALA A 261 1.96 -25.19 5.41
CA ALA A 261 0.60 -24.65 5.46
C ALA A 261 0.50 -23.49 6.46
N ARG A 262 1.22 -23.57 7.59
CA ARG A 262 1.28 -22.48 8.58
C ARG A 262 1.98 -21.24 8.02
N GLN A 263 3.09 -21.41 7.30
CA GLN A 263 3.79 -20.29 6.65
C GLN A 263 2.94 -19.61 5.57
N GLN A 264 2.16 -20.39 4.79
CA GLN A 264 1.23 -19.82 3.81
C GLN A 264 0.07 -19.10 4.49
N MET A 265 -0.50 -19.68 5.55
CA MET A 265 -1.56 -19.06 6.35
C MET A 265 -1.11 -17.73 6.93
N ALA A 266 0.14 -17.63 7.39
CA ALA A 266 0.70 -16.42 7.99
C ALA A 266 0.76 -15.20 7.05
N ARG A 267 0.48 -15.38 5.75
CA ARG A 267 0.44 -14.29 4.76
C ARG A 267 -0.91 -13.57 4.71
N HIS A 268 -2.00 -14.18 5.20
CA HIS A 268 -3.33 -13.56 5.11
C HIS A 268 -3.43 -12.18 5.77
N PRO A 269 -2.77 -11.86 6.91
CA PRO A 269 -2.90 -10.54 7.52
C PRO A 269 -2.31 -9.46 6.62
N ALA A 270 -1.21 -9.76 5.93
CA ALA A 270 -0.58 -8.83 5.00
C ALA A 270 -1.48 -8.55 3.79
N TRP A 271 -2.09 -9.59 3.20
CA TRP A 271 -3.02 -9.42 2.07
C TRP A 271 -4.29 -8.66 2.47
N SER A 272 -4.87 -9.00 3.64
CA SER A 272 -6.04 -8.30 4.18
C SER A 272 -5.74 -6.83 4.47
N ALA A 273 -4.58 -6.55 5.08
CA ALA A 273 -4.15 -5.18 5.37
C ALA A 273 -3.91 -4.39 4.08
N GLU A 274 -3.33 -5.00 3.06
CA GLU A 274 -3.12 -4.35 1.76
C GLU A 274 -4.44 -3.93 1.11
N TRP A 275 -5.47 -4.77 1.20
CA TRP A 275 -6.82 -4.44 0.74
C TRP A 275 -7.41 -3.24 1.48
N ALA A 276 -7.43 -3.27 2.81
CA ALA A 276 -7.94 -2.16 3.61
C ALA A 276 -7.16 -0.85 3.33
N ASN A 277 -5.84 -0.94 3.20
CA ASN A 277 -4.96 0.21 2.97
C ASN A 277 -5.14 0.87 1.60
N ARG A 278 -5.76 0.18 0.64
CA ARG A 278 -6.09 0.75 -0.69
C ARG A 278 -7.28 1.69 -0.64
N ILE A 279 -8.07 1.64 0.43
CA ILE A 279 -9.28 2.43 0.64
C ILE A 279 -8.94 3.57 1.60
N ALA A 280 -8.96 4.81 1.11
CA ALA A 280 -8.49 5.99 1.85
C ALA A 280 -9.34 6.24 3.11
N GLY A 281 -8.76 6.43 4.29
CA GLY A 281 -9.52 6.60 5.53
C GLY A 281 -9.74 5.31 6.33
N TRP A 282 -9.11 4.20 5.95
CA TRP A 282 -9.10 2.93 6.70
C TRP A 282 -7.68 2.47 7.09
N GLN A 283 -6.76 3.42 7.24
CA GLN A 283 -5.34 3.13 7.55
C GLN A 283 -5.18 2.49 8.93
N ASP A 284 -5.93 2.95 9.92
CA ASP A 284 -5.89 2.38 11.27
C ASP A 284 -6.45 0.96 11.26
N ALA A 285 -7.57 0.72 10.56
CA ALA A 285 -8.08 -0.63 10.35
C ALA A 285 -7.04 -1.52 9.67
N ALA A 286 -6.35 -1.04 8.63
CA ALA A 286 -5.29 -1.79 7.95
C ALA A 286 -4.13 -2.14 8.90
N GLN A 287 -3.74 -1.22 9.79
CA GLN A 287 -2.72 -1.48 10.80
C GLN A 287 -3.18 -2.54 11.82
N MET A 288 -4.43 -2.45 12.30
CA MET A 288 -5.02 -3.44 13.20
C MET A 288 -5.01 -4.83 12.58
N ILE A 289 -5.41 -4.92 11.30
CA ILE A 289 -5.43 -6.15 10.52
C ILE A 289 -4.01 -6.70 10.34
N LEU A 290 -3.02 -5.88 10.01
CA LEU A 290 -1.66 -6.38 9.80
C LEU A 290 -1.07 -7.02 11.06
N GLN A 291 -1.40 -6.45 12.22
CA GLN A 291 -0.79 -6.79 13.51
C GLN A 291 -1.61 -7.80 14.34
N HIS A 292 -2.76 -8.28 13.87
CA HIS A 292 -3.67 -9.08 14.72
C HIS A 292 -3.15 -10.48 15.10
N HIS A 293 -2.08 -10.96 14.46
CA HIS A 293 -1.36 -12.18 14.87
C HIS A 293 -0.03 -11.89 15.58
N GLU A 294 0.26 -10.63 15.87
CA GLU A 294 1.39 -10.25 16.72
C GLU A 294 1.12 -10.65 18.17
N GLN A 295 2.16 -11.01 18.90
CA GLN A 295 2.08 -11.41 20.31
C GLN A 295 2.93 -10.47 21.13
N ILE A 296 2.47 -10.07 22.32
CA ILE A 296 3.13 -9.03 23.12
C ILE A 296 4.59 -9.36 23.50
N ASN A 297 4.97 -10.63 23.45
CA ASN A 297 6.31 -11.16 23.69
C ASN A 297 7.23 -11.17 22.45
N GLY A 298 6.75 -10.72 21.28
CA GLY A 298 7.50 -10.71 20.02
C GLY A 298 7.52 -12.03 19.24
N SER A 299 6.84 -13.10 19.72
CA SER A 299 6.80 -14.39 18.98
C SER A 299 5.68 -14.49 17.95
N GLY A 300 4.98 -13.39 17.69
CA GLY A 300 3.93 -13.31 16.68
C GLY A 300 4.47 -13.06 15.27
N TYR A 301 3.55 -12.77 14.34
CA TYR A 301 3.85 -12.52 12.94
C TYR A 301 2.90 -11.44 12.38
N PRO A 302 3.23 -10.76 11.26
CA PRO A 302 4.38 -11.00 10.36
C PRO A 302 5.70 -10.34 10.76
N ASN A 303 5.70 -9.34 11.64
CA ASN A 303 6.86 -8.50 11.93
C ASN A 303 7.54 -8.83 13.27
N GLY A 304 6.90 -9.60 14.16
CA GLY A 304 7.48 -9.98 15.45
C GLY A 304 7.48 -8.83 16.45
N LEU A 305 6.39 -8.05 16.46
CA LEU A 305 6.27 -6.83 17.25
C LEU A 305 6.09 -7.13 18.74
N THR A 306 6.59 -6.23 19.59
CA THR A 306 6.42 -6.29 21.04
C THR A 306 5.26 -5.42 21.53
N ALA A 307 4.86 -5.57 22.80
CA ALA A 307 3.68 -4.94 23.39
C ALA A 307 3.48 -3.43 23.07
N ASN A 308 4.58 -2.66 23.01
CA ASN A 308 4.55 -1.21 22.78
C ASN A 308 4.42 -0.83 21.29
N GLU A 309 4.71 -1.76 20.39
CA GLU A 309 4.68 -1.55 18.93
C GLU A 309 3.35 -2.00 18.30
N ILE A 310 2.63 -2.88 18.99
CA ILE A 310 1.30 -3.35 18.59
C ILE A 310 0.26 -2.29 18.96
N CYS A 311 -0.54 -1.85 17.97
CA CYS A 311 -1.63 -0.91 18.19
C CYS A 311 -2.75 -1.52 19.04
N ASP A 312 -3.50 -0.68 19.76
CA ASP A 312 -4.52 -1.14 20.70
C ASP A 312 -5.65 -1.93 20.00
N GLY A 313 -6.06 -1.53 18.80
CA GLY A 313 -7.08 -2.25 18.03
C GLY A 313 -6.64 -3.66 17.62
N ALA A 314 -5.36 -3.86 17.28
CA ALA A 314 -4.81 -5.19 17.01
C ALA A 314 -4.83 -6.09 18.25
N LYS A 315 -4.58 -5.54 19.44
CA LYS A 315 -4.64 -6.30 20.71
C LYS A 315 -6.06 -6.79 21.00
N ILE A 316 -7.08 -5.96 20.73
CA ILE A 316 -8.49 -6.36 20.83
C ILE A 316 -8.78 -7.47 19.81
N LEU A 317 -8.41 -7.25 18.55
CA LEU A 317 -8.71 -8.16 17.45
C LEU A 317 -8.07 -9.54 17.64
N ALA A 318 -6.79 -9.58 18.07
CA ALA A 318 -6.06 -10.81 18.40
C ALA A 318 -6.78 -11.62 19.48
N LEU A 319 -7.27 -10.94 20.52
CA LEU A 319 -7.96 -11.59 21.64
C LEU A 319 -9.32 -12.15 21.21
N VAL A 320 -10.09 -11.37 20.46
CA VAL A 320 -11.41 -11.77 19.94
C VAL A 320 -11.29 -12.91 18.93
N ASP A 321 -10.30 -12.87 18.04
CA ASP A 321 -10.04 -13.96 17.08
C ASP A 321 -9.63 -15.26 17.79
N ALA A 322 -8.69 -15.17 18.74
CA ALA A 322 -8.28 -16.32 19.53
C ALA A 322 -9.44 -16.93 20.32
N PHE A 323 -10.28 -16.09 20.92
CA PHE A 323 -11.46 -16.56 21.66
C PHE A 323 -12.45 -17.33 20.76
N ASP A 324 -12.78 -16.80 19.57
CA ASP A 324 -13.68 -17.47 18.62
C ASP A 324 -13.08 -18.79 18.12
N ALA A 325 -11.78 -18.82 17.82
CA ALA A 325 -11.07 -20.04 17.44
C ALA A 325 -11.09 -21.11 18.54
N ILE A 326 -10.89 -20.72 19.81
CA ILE A 326 -10.95 -21.65 20.96
C ILE A 326 -12.39 -22.13 21.18
N LEU A 327 -13.40 -21.27 21.00
CA LEU A 327 -14.80 -21.63 21.11
C LEU A 327 -15.18 -22.69 20.07
N LEU A 328 -14.79 -22.49 18.82
CA LEU A 328 -15.00 -23.44 17.72
C LEU A 328 -14.37 -24.79 18.00
N ARG A 329 -13.11 -24.80 18.45
CA ARG A 329 -12.35 -26.03 18.80
C ARG A 329 -13.05 -26.87 19.88
N HIS A 330 -13.82 -26.23 20.76
CA HIS A 330 -14.51 -26.90 21.87
C HIS A 330 -16.03 -26.97 21.70
N SER A 331 -16.57 -26.63 20.53
CA SER A 331 -18.02 -26.54 20.28
C SER A 331 -18.80 -27.82 20.63
N HIS A 332 -18.21 -29.00 20.43
CA HIS A 332 -18.81 -30.30 20.77
C HIS A 332 -19.07 -30.54 22.27
N ARG A 333 -18.53 -29.70 23.16
CA ARG A 333 -18.62 -29.90 24.63
C ARG A 333 -19.77 -29.13 25.30
N GLY A 334 -20.60 -28.46 24.50
CA GLY A 334 -21.70 -27.62 24.96
C GLY A 334 -21.24 -26.20 25.28
N GLN A 335 -22.04 -25.21 24.87
CA GLN A 335 -21.69 -23.79 24.81
C GLN A 335 -21.09 -23.22 26.10
N GLN A 336 -21.66 -23.55 27.26
CA GLN A 336 -21.19 -23.04 28.55
C GLN A 336 -19.78 -23.56 28.91
N LYS A 337 -19.51 -24.86 28.69
CA LYS A 337 -18.20 -25.47 28.95
C LYS A 337 -17.15 -24.94 27.98
N SER A 338 -17.51 -24.76 26.71
CA SER A 338 -16.63 -24.18 25.68
C SER A 338 -16.25 -22.74 26.02
N THR A 339 -17.21 -21.94 26.49
CA THR A 339 -16.98 -20.54 26.89
C THR A 339 -16.05 -20.44 28.10
N LEU A 340 -16.31 -21.20 29.17
CA LEU A 340 -15.45 -21.21 30.35
C LEU A 340 -14.02 -21.65 30.02
N ARG A 341 -13.87 -22.62 29.11
CA ARG A 341 -12.56 -23.07 28.65
C ARG A 341 -11.84 -22.01 27.84
N ALA A 342 -12.53 -21.33 26.94
CA ALA A 342 -11.97 -20.23 26.16
C ALA A 342 -11.46 -19.09 27.06
N ILE A 343 -12.23 -18.70 28.07
CA ILE A 343 -11.80 -17.72 29.07
C ILE A 343 -10.55 -18.20 29.82
N ALA A 344 -10.53 -19.46 30.27
CA ALA A 344 -9.39 -20.01 31.01
C ALA A 344 -8.12 -20.05 30.14
N GLU A 345 -8.23 -20.39 28.86
CA GLU A 345 -7.09 -20.41 27.94
C GLU A 345 -6.58 -19.01 27.60
N ILE A 346 -7.47 -18.04 27.37
CA ILE A 346 -7.07 -16.64 27.16
C ILE A 346 -6.36 -16.09 28.41
N ASN A 347 -6.87 -16.37 29.61
CA ASN A 347 -6.26 -15.93 30.86
C ASN A 347 -4.91 -16.61 31.14
N ALA A 348 -4.67 -17.81 30.61
CA ALA A 348 -3.39 -18.50 30.70
C ALA A 348 -2.37 -17.99 29.67
N GLY A 349 -2.81 -17.22 28.66
CA GLY A 349 -1.96 -16.60 27.64
C GLY A 349 -1.36 -15.27 28.06
N ASP A 350 -0.85 -15.17 29.29
CA ASP A 350 -0.29 -13.95 29.90
C ASP A 350 0.88 -13.32 29.13
N ARG A 351 1.55 -14.11 28.29
CA ARG A 351 2.63 -13.66 27.39
C ARG A 351 2.18 -13.41 25.95
N GLN A 352 0.95 -13.77 25.61
CA GLN A 352 0.41 -13.62 24.25
C GLN A 352 -0.45 -12.35 24.13
N PHE A 353 -1.25 -12.05 25.16
CA PHE A 353 -2.22 -10.95 25.14
C PHE A 353 -1.92 -9.90 26.22
N ALA A 354 -2.20 -8.63 25.91
CA ALA A 354 -2.01 -7.53 26.85
C ALA A 354 -2.99 -7.60 28.03
N ALA A 355 -2.46 -7.55 29.25
CA ALA A 355 -3.24 -7.74 30.49
C ALA A 355 -4.42 -6.76 30.63
N ASP A 356 -4.23 -5.49 30.27
CA ASP A 356 -5.29 -4.47 30.34
C ASP A 356 -6.48 -4.81 29.43
N TRP A 357 -6.20 -5.38 28.25
CA TRP A 357 -7.21 -5.81 27.29
C TRP A 357 -7.90 -7.11 27.71
N ILE A 358 -7.17 -8.06 28.31
CA ILE A 358 -7.76 -9.25 28.94
C ILE A 358 -8.76 -8.84 30.03
N ALA A 359 -8.40 -7.86 30.87
CA ALA A 359 -9.27 -7.39 31.95
C ALA A 359 -10.57 -6.76 31.40
N ALA A 360 -10.49 -5.93 30.37
CA ALA A 360 -11.66 -5.35 29.71
C ALA A 360 -12.55 -6.43 29.07
N PHE A 361 -11.95 -7.36 28.32
CA PHE A 361 -12.66 -8.46 27.69
C PHE A 361 -13.39 -9.36 28.70
N ASN A 362 -12.73 -9.71 29.80
CA ASN A 362 -13.33 -10.53 30.85
C ASN A 362 -14.56 -9.85 31.51
N ARG A 363 -14.57 -8.52 31.63
CA ARG A 363 -15.76 -7.78 32.11
C ARG A 363 -16.94 -7.93 31.15
N VAL A 364 -16.68 -7.85 29.84
CA VAL A 364 -17.70 -8.02 28.80
C VAL A 364 -18.29 -9.42 28.85
N ILE A 365 -17.45 -10.46 28.86
CA ILE A 365 -17.91 -11.85 28.88
C ILE A 365 -18.73 -12.17 30.13
N ARG A 366 -18.32 -11.69 31.31
CA ARG A 366 -19.11 -11.87 32.55
C ARG A 366 -20.50 -11.25 32.42
N THR A 367 -20.57 -10.04 31.88
CA THR A 367 -21.85 -9.33 31.69
C THR A 367 -22.77 -10.09 30.73
N GLN A 368 -22.23 -10.63 29.62
CA GLN A 368 -23.00 -11.43 28.67
C GLN A 368 -23.47 -12.77 29.27
N LEU A 369 -22.63 -13.44 30.06
CA LEU A 369 -23.01 -14.66 30.77
C LEU A 369 -24.13 -14.40 31.78
N GLU A 370 -24.04 -13.34 32.57
CA GLU A 370 -25.06 -12.97 33.57
C GLU A 370 -26.39 -12.58 32.92
N ALA A 371 -26.36 -11.87 31.78
CA ALA A 371 -27.55 -11.54 31.01
C ALA A 371 -28.22 -12.80 30.42
N GLY A 372 -27.42 -13.74 29.91
CA GLY A 372 -27.92 -15.01 29.35
C GLY A 372 -28.49 -15.99 30.38
N HIS A 373 -28.22 -15.82 31.68
CA HIS A 373 -28.86 -16.60 32.76
C HIS A 373 -30.19 -16.00 33.24
N ARG A 374 -30.53 -14.77 32.81
CA ARG A 374 -31.77 -14.08 33.19
C ARG A 374 -32.87 -14.11 32.11
N ALA A 375 -32.54 -14.57 30.90
CA ALA A 375 -33.47 -14.85 29.81
C ALA A 375 -33.78 -16.35 29.77
#